data_AF-A0A9D9MB96-F1
#
_entry.id   AF-A0A9D9MB96-F1
#
_cell.length_a   1.000
_cell.length_b   1.000
_cell.length_c   1.000
_cell.angle_alpha   90.00
_cell.angle_beta   90.00
_cell.angle_gamma   90.00
#
_symmetry.space_group_name_H-M   'P 1'
#
loop_
_entity.id
_entity.type
_entity.pdbx_description
1 polymer ?
#
loop_
_entity_poly.entity_id
_entity_poly.type
_entity_poly.pdbx_seq_one_letter_code
_entity_poly.pdbx_strand_id
1 'polypeptide(L)'
;FPINHRECDLEMMDLATGEILPMDAVNADRSDTYHSWSSDGRWFVFASKRGDGLYGRPWFCHVAEDGTPARPFLLPQADPHFYDAMLRSFNVPDLGKAPVGFDAEDIGRLLRDVPAEVFE
;
A
#
# COMPACT_ATOMS: atom_id res chain seq x y z
N PHE A 1 -7.27 -2.10 9.50
CA PHE A 1 -6.76 -0.76 9.18
C PHE A 1 -7.89 0.09 8.63
N PRO A 2 -8.40 1.07 9.38
CA PRO A 2 -9.62 1.73 8.99
C PRO A 2 -9.30 2.95 8.11
N ILE A 3 -9.29 2.74 6.78
CA ILE A 3 -9.04 3.75 5.72
C ILE A 3 -10.03 4.95 5.71
N ASN A 4 -10.95 4.99 6.68
CA ASN A 4 -11.96 6.02 6.82
C ASN A 4 -11.57 7.10 7.84
N HIS A 5 -10.53 6.85 8.64
CA HIS A 5 -10.02 7.78 9.64
C HIS A 5 -9.06 8.75 8.96
N ARG A 6 -9.46 10.02 8.90
CA ARG A 6 -8.69 11.08 8.20
C ARG A 6 -7.39 11.41 8.92
N GLU A 7 -7.33 11.10 10.21
CA GLU A 7 -6.20 11.27 11.11
C GLU A 7 -5.15 10.16 11.00
N CYS A 8 -5.33 9.18 10.12
CA CYS A 8 -4.32 8.14 9.91
C CYS A 8 -3.18 8.65 9.04
N ASP A 9 -2.06 8.94 9.71
CA ASP A 9 -0.78 9.29 9.10
C ASP A 9 0.19 8.10 9.09
N LEU A 10 1.13 8.13 8.15
CA LEU A 10 2.28 7.23 8.12
C LEU A 10 3.45 7.85 8.89
N GLU A 11 4.16 7.00 9.62
CA GLU A 11 5.40 7.36 10.32
C GLU A 11 6.51 6.42 9.85
N MET A 12 7.74 6.94 9.83
CA MET A 12 8.94 6.16 9.51
C MET A 12 9.90 6.25 10.69
N MET A 13 10.55 5.15 11.02
CA MET A 13 11.49 5.08 12.14
C MET A 13 12.86 4.67 11.64
N ASP A 14 13.90 5.40 12.06
CA ASP A 14 15.28 4.91 11.97
C ASP A 14 15.45 3.78 12.99
N LEU A 15 15.75 2.57 12.52
CA LEU A 15 15.85 1.40 13.38
C LEU A 15 17.15 1.35 14.22
N ALA A 16 18.17 2.11 13.85
CA ALA A 16 19.42 2.18 14.59
C ALA A 16 19.32 3.17 15.77
N THR A 17 18.67 4.31 15.56
CA THR A 17 18.52 5.37 16.58
C THR A 17 17.20 5.30 17.33
N GLY A 18 16.16 4.70 16.74
CA GLY A 18 14.78 4.74 17.20
C GLY A 18 14.08 6.07 16.95
N GLU A 19 14.70 6.98 16.20
CA GLU A 19 14.14 8.29 15.88
C GLU A 19 12.99 8.16 14.88
N ILE A 20 11.92 8.92 15.10
CA ILE A 20 10.83 9.05 14.14
C ILE A 20 11.19 10.13 13.12
N LEU A 21 11.21 9.75 11.85
CA LEU A 21 11.56 10.61 10.73
C LEU A 21 10.32 11.35 10.22
N PRO A 22 10.44 12.65 9.88
CA PRO A 22 9.31 13.42 9.35
C PRO A 22 8.74 12.83 8.05
N MET A 23 7.42 12.68 8.01
CA MET A 23 6.68 12.15 6.85
C MET A 23 5.77 13.19 6.19
N ASP A 24 6.01 14.48 6.42
CA ASP A 24 5.22 15.60 5.87
C ASP A 24 5.14 15.62 4.34
N ALA A 25 6.19 15.16 3.67
CA ALA A 25 6.21 15.04 2.21
C ALA A 25 5.32 13.91 1.69
N VAL A 26 5.02 12.92 2.54
CA VAL A 26 4.26 11.71 2.23
C VAL A 26 2.79 11.89 2.59
N ASN A 27 2.50 12.30 3.82
CA ASN A 27 1.14 12.37 4.36
C ASN A 27 0.30 13.46 3.68
N ALA A 28 -1.02 13.28 3.70
CA ALA A 28 -1.99 14.20 3.10
C ALA A 28 -3.13 14.52 4.07
N ASP A 29 -4.08 15.37 3.68
CA ASP A 29 -5.25 15.73 4.50
C ASP A 29 -6.33 14.62 4.55
N ARG A 30 -5.95 13.38 4.22
CA ARG A 30 -6.80 12.19 4.10
C ARG A 30 -6.05 10.97 4.61
N SER A 31 -6.81 9.92 4.90
CA SER A 31 -6.32 8.65 5.41
C SER A 31 -5.24 8.02 4.51
N ASP A 32 -4.10 7.72 5.11
CA ASP A 32 -3.01 6.91 4.55
C ASP A 32 -2.85 5.63 5.38
N THR A 33 -2.94 4.46 4.73
CA THR A 33 -3.00 3.17 5.42
C THR A 33 -2.30 2.06 4.65
N TYR A 34 -2.01 0.95 5.36
CA TYR A 34 -1.47 -0.29 4.81
C TYR A 34 -0.26 -0.05 3.88
N HIS A 35 0.91 0.16 4.50
CA HIS A 35 2.16 0.29 3.77
C HIS A 35 2.76 -1.09 3.48
N SER A 36 3.33 -1.27 2.29
CA SER A 36 4.18 -2.42 1.94
C SER A 36 5.45 -1.92 1.26
N TRP A 37 6.58 -2.48 1.66
CA TRP A 37 7.91 -2.05 1.22
C TRP A 37 8.43 -2.96 0.10
N SER A 38 9.16 -2.36 -0.85
CA SER A 38 9.99 -3.13 -1.76
C SER A 38 11.11 -3.81 -1.00
N SER A 39 11.58 -4.92 -1.56
CA SER A 39 12.62 -5.73 -0.92
C SER A 39 13.99 -5.06 -0.79
N ASP A 40 14.23 -3.99 -1.55
CA ASP A 40 15.45 -3.17 -1.47
C ASP A 40 15.31 -2.00 -0.49
N GLY A 41 14.12 -1.81 0.11
CA GLY A 41 13.83 -0.73 1.05
C GLY A 41 13.84 0.67 0.44
N ARG A 42 13.86 0.80 -0.90
CA ARG A 42 13.89 2.10 -1.60
C ARG A 42 12.53 2.58 -2.06
N TRP A 43 11.52 1.71 -2.01
CA TRP A 43 10.15 2.04 -2.36
C TRP A 43 9.19 1.51 -1.32
N PHE A 44 8.10 2.23 -1.13
CA PHE A 44 6.92 1.66 -0.50
C PHE A 44 5.66 2.09 -1.23
N VAL A 45 4.66 1.23 -1.18
CA VAL A 45 3.31 1.49 -1.63
C VAL A 45 2.39 1.59 -0.42
N PHE A 46 1.38 2.44 -0.49
CA PHE A 46 0.37 2.55 0.55
C PHE A 46 -0.99 2.90 -0.05
N ALA A 47 -2.06 2.58 0.67
CA ALA A 47 -3.43 2.92 0.29
C ALA A 47 -3.79 4.32 0.82
N SER A 48 -4.19 5.22 -0.07
CA SER A 48 -4.58 6.58 0.29
C SER A 48 -5.89 7.01 -0.35
N LYS A 49 -6.66 7.81 0.39
CA LYS A 49 -7.85 8.51 -0.12
C LYS A 49 -7.59 9.96 -0.53
N ARG A 50 -6.33 10.40 -0.64
CA ARG A 50 -5.96 11.78 -1.00
C ARG A 50 -6.43 12.28 -2.37
N GLY A 51 -6.88 11.37 -3.25
CA GLY A 51 -7.46 11.74 -4.55
C GLY A 51 -8.89 12.27 -4.42
N ASP A 52 -9.88 11.40 -4.62
CA ASP A 52 -11.30 11.76 -4.57
C ASP A 52 -11.91 11.74 -3.15
N GLY A 53 -11.17 11.26 -2.14
CA GLY A 53 -11.66 11.10 -0.77
C GLY A 53 -12.58 9.88 -0.54
N LEU A 54 -12.90 9.11 -1.59
CA LEU A 54 -13.87 8.02 -1.56
C LEU A 54 -13.18 6.65 -1.55
N TYR A 55 -12.37 6.39 -2.58
CA TYR A 55 -11.74 5.10 -2.82
C TYR A 55 -10.25 5.14 -2.45
N GLY A 56 -9.77 4.08 -1.80
CA GLY A 56 -8.35 3.87 -1.56
C GLY A 56 -7.66 3.60 -2.89
N ARG A 57 -6.66 4.42 -3.21
CA ARG A 57 -5.82 4.27 -4.39
C ARG A 57 -4.39 3.94 -3.95
N PRO A 58 -3.61 3.19 -4.74
CA PRO A 58 -2.24 2.83 -4.40
C PRO A 58 -1.29 3.97 -4.77
N TRP A 59 -0.60 4.53 -3.77
CA TRP A 59 0.40 5.57 -3.95
C TRP A 59 1.78 5.01 -3.66
N PHE A 60 2.74 5.39 -4.50
CA PHE A 60 4.13 4.97 -4.41
C PHE A 60 4.98 6.13 -3.92
N CYS A 61 5.92 5.82 -3.05
CA CYS A 61 6.92 6.76 -2.56
C CYS A 61 8.30 6.11 -2.65
N HIS A 62 9.29 6.89 -3.09
CA HIS A 62 10.70 6.51 -3.07
C HIS A 62 11.36 7.05 -1.81
N VAL A 63 12.27 6.30 -1.21
CA VAL A 63 13.09 6.72 -0.07
C VAL A 63 14.55 6.74 -0.50
N ALA A 64 15.16 7.92 -0.40
CA ALA A 64 16.56 8.14 -0.76
C ALA A 64 17.52 7.38 0.16
N GLU A 65 18.80 7.35 -0.22
CA GLU A 65 19.83 6.63 0.54
C GLU A 65 19.98 7.13 1.98
N ASP A 66 19.77 8.42 2.19
CA ASP A 66 19.82 9.10 3.48
C ASP A 66 18.51 8.96 4.30
N GLY A 67 17.55 8.17 3.83
CA GLY A 67 16.25 8.00 4.48
C GLY A 67 15.22 9.07 4.13
N THR A 68 15.53 10.04 3.26
CA THR A 68 14.57 11.09 2.88
C THR A 68 13.46 10.56 1.97
N PRO A 69 12.18 10.65 2.36
CA PRO A 69 11.07 10.26 1.50
C PRO A 69 10.79 11.32 0.43
N ALA A 70 10.52 10.87 -0.79
CA ALA A 70 10.09 11.73 -1.88
C ALA A 70 8.58 12.02 -1.82
N ARG A 71 8.11 12.96 -2.63
CA ARG A 71 6.67 13.19 -2.81
C ARG A 71 6.01 11.96 -3.46
N PRO A 72 4.94 11.39 -2.89
CA PRO A 72 4.29 10.23 -3.47
C PRO A 72 3.57 10.52 -4.79
N PHE A 73 3.43 9.50 -5.63
CA PHE A 73 2.62 9.54 -6.84
C PHE A 73 1.65 8.36 -6.93
N LEU A 74 0.52 8.57 -7.59
CA LEU A 74 -0.49 7.55 -7.84
C LEU A 74 0.01 6.54 -8.88
N LEU A 75 -0.23 5.25 -8.67
CA LEU A 75 0.12 4.20 -9.65
C LEU A 75 -0.44 4.54 -11.04
N PRO A 76 0.41 4.72 -12.07
CA PRO A 76 -0.05 5.02 -13.41
C PRO A 76 -0.87 3.88 -14.00
N GLN A 77 -1.89 4.24 -14.77
CA GLN A 77 -2.74 3.30 -15.52
C GLN A 77 -2.64 3.61 -17.01
N ALA A 78 -2.90 2.62 -17.85
CA ALA A 78 -2.88 2.81 -19.30
C ALA A 78 -3.94 3.83 -19.76
N ASP A 79 -5.12 3.84 -19.12
CA ASP A 79 -6.14 4.89 -19.28
C ASP A 79 -6.02 5.91 -18.14
N PRO A 80 -5.76 7.20 -18.43
CA PRO A 80 -5.72 8.26 -17.42
C PRO A 80 -7.02 8.40 -16.59
N HIS A 81 -8.17 8.01 -17.14
CA HIS A 81 -9.48 8.10 -16.45
C HIS A 81 -9.84 6.83 -15.68
N PHE A 82 -8.93 5.84 -15.64
CA PHE A 82 -9.19 4.55 -14.98
C PHE A 82 -9.75 4.74 -13.57
N TYR A 83 -9.13 5.61 -12.77
CA TYR A 83 -9.54 5.82 -11.38
C TYR A 83 -10.83 6.63 -11.23
N ASP A 84 -11.27 7.35 -12.26
CA ASP A 84 -12.50 8.14 -12.22
C ASP A 84 -13.74 7.24 -12.39
N ALA A 85 -13.59 6.17 -13.19
CA ALA A 85 -14.63 5.17 -13.44
C ALA A 85 -14.56 3.95 -12.51
N MET A 86 -13.51 3.86 -11.68
CA MET A 86 -13.26 2.70 -10.83
C MET A 86 -14.13 2.71 -9.57
N LEU A 87 -15.00 1.71 -9.44
CA LEU A 87 -15.87 1.51 -8.26
C LEU A 87 -15.26 0.60 -7.17
N ARG A 88 -13.95 0.33 -7.26
CA ARG A 88 -13.23 -0.57 -6.35
C ARG A 88 -12.24 0.23 -5.50
N SER A 89 -11.77 -0.36 -4.40
CA SER A 89 -10.76 0.24 -3.52
C SER A 89 -9.57 -0.69 -3.40
N PHE A 90 -8.36 -0.15 -3.52
CA PHE A 90 -7.12 -0.84 -3.18
C PHE A 90 -6.81 -0.60 -1.70
N ASN A 91 -7.13 -1.57 -0.84
CA ASN A 91 -6.98 -1.42 0.61
C ASN A 91 -5.73 -2.13 1.17
N VAL A 92 -5.16 -3.05 0.40
CA VAL A 92 -4.07 -3.94 0.81
C VAL A 92 -3.07 -4.02 -0.35
N PRO A 93 -2.40 -2.91 -0.72
CA PRO A 93 -1.36 -2.97 -1.73
C PRO A 93 -0.13 -3.69 -1.17
N ASP A 94 0.42 -4.63 -1.95
CA ASP A 94 1.58 -5.41 -1.56
C ASP A 94 2.62 -5.51 -2.67
N LEU A 95 3.90 -5.44 -2.32
CA LEU A 95 5.03 -5.47 -3.25
C LEU A 95 5.75 -6.81 -3.18
N GLY A 96 5.67 -7.57 -4.28
CA GLY A 96 6.39 -8.82 -4.47
C GLY A 96 7.57 -8.66 -5.45
N LYS A 97 8.60 -9.50 -5.29
CA LYS A 97 9.71 -9.62 -6.26
C LYS A 97 9.31 -10.31 -7.56
N ALA A 98 8.17 -10.98 -7.57
CA ALA A 98 7.70 -11.77 -8.69
C ALA A 98 6.21 -11.51 -8.93
N PRO A 99 5.74 -11.68 -10.18
CA PRO A 99 4.31 -11.70 -10.47
C PRO A 99 3.59 -12.72 -9.60
N VAL A 100 2.37 -12.39 -9.19
CA VAL A 100 1.49 -13.34 -8.49
C VAL A 100 1.17 -14.48 -9.48
N GLY A 101 1.56 -15.70 -9.12
CA GLY A 101 1.42 -16.89 -9.96
C GLY A 101 0.08 -17.63 -9.78
N PHE A 102 -0.89 -16.99 -9.15
CA PHE A 102 -2.21 -17.54 -8.86
C PHE A 102 -3.28 -16.44 -8.93
N ASP A 103 -4.53 -16.83 -9.12
CA ASP A 103 -5.68 -15.95 -9.01
C ASP A 103 -6.68 -16.41 -7.93
N ALA A 104 -7.80 -15.71 -7.85
CA ALA A 104 -8.85 -16.03 -6.88
C ALA A 104 -9.48 -17.42 -7.11
N GLU A 105 -9.51 -17.90 -8.35
CA GLU A 105 -10.03 -19.22 -8.68
C GLU A 105 -9.07 -20.32 -8.22
N ASP A 106 -7.77 -20.14 -8.45
CA ASP A 106 -6.72 -21.06 -7.97
C ASP A 106 -6.79 -21.23 -6.44
N ILE A 107 -6.89 -20.12 -5.71
CA ILE A 107 -7.06 -20.13 -4.24
C ILE A 107 -8.39 -20.81 -3.87
N GLY A 108 -9.47 -20.52 -4.60
CA GLY A 108 -10.77 -21.14 -4.36
C GLY A 108 -10.80 -22.66 -4.56
N ARG A 109 -10.03 -23.19 -5.53
CA ARG A 109 -9.86 -24.65 -5.71
C ARG A 109 -9.05 -25.25 -4.56
N LEU A 110 -7.91 -24.64 -4.22
CA LEU A 110 -7.06 -25.10 -3.12
C LEU A 110 -7.84 -25.20 -1.80
N LEU A 111 -8.65 -24.19 -1.46
CA LEU A 111 -9.46 -24.18 -0.25
C LEU A 111 -10.53 -25.28 -0.19
N ARG A 112 -10.98 -25.79 -1.35
CA ARG A 112 -11.93 -26.91 -1.40
C ARG A 112 -11.23 -28.26 -1.31
N ASP A 113 -10.07 -28.36 -1.93
CA ASP A 113 -9.40 -29.65 -2.16
C ASP A 113 -8.38 -29.99 -1.05
N VAL A 114 -7.89 -28.99 -0.32
CA VAL A 114 -6.95 -29.17 0.79
C VAL A 114 -7.71 -29.17 2.13
N PRO A 115 -7.63 -30.25 2.93
CA PRO A 115 -8.22 -30.26 4.25
C PRO A 115 -7.59 -29.17 5.13
N ALA A 116 -8.42 -28.49 5.93
CA ALA A 116 -7.93 -27.46 6.85
C ALA A 116 -6.88 -28.03 7.82
N GLU A 117 -5.85 -27.24 8.13
CA GLU A 117 -4.89 -27.60 9.16
C GLU A 117 -5.62 -27.86 10.49
N VAL A 118 -5.26 -28.96 11.15
CA VAL A 118 -5.78 -29.28 12.47
C VAL A 118 -5.01 -28.45 13.46
N PHE A 119 -5.68 -27.52 14.14
CA PHE A 119 -5.09 -26.80 15.26
C PHE A 119 -4.94 -27.77 16.44
N GLU A 120 -3.70 -28.03 16.86
CA GLU A 120 -3.38 -28.73 18.13
C GLU A 120 -3.50 -27.80 19.34
#